data_AF-A0A662IQ13-F1
#
_entry.id   AF-A0A662IQ13-F1
#
_cell.length_a   1.000
_cell.length_b   1.000
_cell.length_c   1.000
_cell.angle_alpha   90.00
_cell.angle_beta   90.00
_cell.angle_gamma   90.00
#
_symmetry.space_group_name_H-M   'P 1'
#
loop_
_entity.id
_entity.type
_entity.pdbx_description
1 polymer ?
#
loop_
_entity_poly.entity_id
_entity_poly.type
_entity_poly.pdbx_seq_one_letter_code
_entity_poly.pdbx_strand_id
1 'polypeptide(L)'
;MKARYYKGRQFEYKVKKFLEALGFAVFRCAGSKPVDLVVLKAGLKPMLIECKTTSNIPKDQRDIEKALAERAGAELIIVTKSNFDEFKKKMLVKYAESLSSTS
;
A
#
# COMPACT_ATOMS: atom_id res chain seq x y z
N MET A 1 -14.69 -5.80 -20.83
CA MET A 1 -13.77 -6.26 -19.75
C MET A 1 -12.46 -5.47 -19.61
N LYS A 2 -11.80 -5.00 -20.68
CA LYS A 2 -10.53 -4.23 -20.59
C LYS A 2 -10.60 -2.95 -19.72
N ALA A 3 -11.65 -2.13 -19.84
CA ALA A 3 -11.71 -0.82 -19.19
C ALA A 3 -11.67 -0.83 -17.65
N ARG A 4 -12.24 -1.86 -17.00
CA ARG A 4 -12.23 -1.99 -15.53
C ARG A 4 -10.83 -2.32 -15.00
N TYR A 5 -10.08 -3.15 -15.73
CA TYR A 5 -8.68 -3.48 -15.41
C TYR A 5 -7.75 -2.26 -15.58
N TYR A 6 -7.91 -1.49 -16.66
CA TYR A 6 -7.15 -0.25 -16.86
C TYR A 6 -7.40 0.79 -15.76
N LYS A 7 -8.66 0.97 -15.33
CA LYS A 7 -9.03 1.91 -14.27
C LYS A 7 -8.48 1.53 -12.88
N GLY A 8 -8.38 0.23 -12.57
CA GLY A 8 -7.74 -0.26 -11.35
C GLY A 8 -6.22 -0.02 -11.37
N ARG A 9 -5.57 -0.41 -12.47
CA ARG A 9 -4.12 -0.24 -12.67
C ARG A 9 -3.68 1.22 -12.55
N GLN A 10 -4.47 2.19 -13.05
CA GLN A 10 -4.12 3.61 -12.90
C GLN A 10 -4.13 4.09 -11.44
N PHE A 11 -5.03 3.56 -10.60
CA PHE A 11 -5.06 3.94 -9.19
C PHE A 11 -3.86 3.38 -8.43
N GLU A 12 -3.53 2.11 -8.64
CA GLU A 12 -2.33 1.48 -8.07
C GLU A 12 -1.05 2.23 -8.45
N TYR A 13 -0.90 2.61 -9.73
CA TYR A 13 0.22 3.44 -10.17
C TYR A 13 0.23 4.83 -9.53
N LYS A 14 -0.93 5.42 -9.26
CA LYS A 14 -1.03 6.71 -8.56
C LYS A 14 -0.53 6.61 -7.11
N VAL A 15 -0.96 5.57 -6.40
CA VAL A 15 -0.51 5.28 -5.03
C VAL A 15 1.00 5.05 -4.99
N LYS A 16 1.50 4.18 -5.89
CA LYS A 16 2.93 3.91 -6.04
C LYS A 16 3.75 5.18 -6.29
N LYS A 17 3.40 5.97 -7.32
CA LYS A 17 4.14 7.20 -7.67
C LYS A 17 4.16 8.20 -6.53
N PHE A 18 3.06 8.33 -5.79
CA PHE A 18 3.01 9.21 -4.62
C PHE A 18 4.00 8.77 -3.53
N LEU A 19 4.00 7.48 -3.19
CA LEU A 19 4.91 6.93 -2.18
C LEU A 19 6.39 7.04 -2.61
N GLU A 20 6.69 6.75 -3.88
CA GLU A 20 8.04 6.90 -4.43
C GLU A 20 8.51 8.36 -4.39
N ALA A 21 7.63 9.30 -4.73
CA ALA A 21 7.93 10.74 -4.66
C ALA A 21 8.20 11.22 -3.22
N LEU A 22 7.63 10.54 -2.21
CA LEU A 22 7.97 10.77 -0.80
C LEU A 22 9.29 10.08 -0.37
N GLY A 23 9.93 9.29 -1.23
CA GLY A 23 11.19 8.62 -0.93
C GLY A 23 11.04 7.28 -0.21
N PHE A 24 9.91 6.58 -0.41
CA PHE A 24 9.76 5.17 -0.07
C PHE A 24 10.23 4.27 -1.23
N ALA A 25 10.80 3.11 -0.92
CA ALA A 25 11.03 2.06 -1.91
C ALA A 25 9.75 1.24 -2.10
N VAL A 26 9.23 1.18 -3.33
CA VAL A 26 7.92 0.56 -3.62
C VAL A 26 8.03 -0.48 -4.73
N PHE A 27 7.65 -1.71 -4.40
CA PHE A 27 7.62 -2.83 -5.35
C PHE A 27 6.17 -3.24 -5.63
N ARG A 28 5.86 -3.53 -6.89
CA ARG A 28 4.56 -4.13 -7.27
C ARG A 28 4.70 -5.64 -7.24
N CYS A 29 3.75 -6.35 -6.64
CA CYS A 29 3.73 -7.80 -6.76
C CYS A 29 3.16 -8.24 -8.10
N ALA A 30 3.75 -9.27 -8.69
CA ALA A 30 3.28 -9.83 -9.94
C ALA A 30 1.85 -10.39 -9.78
N GLY A 31 0.96 -10.01 -10.70
CA GLY A 31 -0.43 -10.50 -10.69
C GLY A 31 -1.30 -9.97 -9.55
N SER A 32 -0.90 -8.90 -8.85
CA SER A 32 -1.62 -8.36 -7.68
C SER A 32 -1.84 -9.41 -6.59
N LYS A 33 -0.82 -10.26 -6.36
CA LYS A 33 -0.82 -11.29 -5.33
C LYS A 33 0.55 -11.36 -4.66
N PRO A 34 0.61 -11.57 -3.33
CA PRO A 34 -0.53 -11.67 -2.41
C PRO A 34 -1.17 -10.31 -2.08
N VAL A 35 -0.49 -9.20 -2.35
CA VAL A 35 -0.97 -7.81 -2.24
C VAL A 35 -0.56 -7.03 -3.49
N ASP A 36 -1.03 -5.80 -3.68
CA ASP A 36 -0.60 -4.96 -4.80
C ASP A 36 0.83 -4.41 -4.65
N LEU A 37 1.15 -3.79 -3.49
CA LEU A 37 2.43 -3.12 -3.26
C LEU A 37 3.12 -3.58 -1.97
N VAL A 38 4.44 -3.68 -2.04
CA VAL A 38 5.34 -3.78 -0.88
C VAL A 38 6.09 -2.47 -0.75
N VAL A 39 6.05 -1.86 0.42
CA VAL A 39 6.58 -0.52 0.67
C VAL A 39 7.56 -0.56 1.84
N LEU A 40 8.77 -0.06 1.59
CA LEU A 40 9.88 -0.07 2.53
C LEU A 40 10.45 1.34 2.73
N LYS A 41 10.86 1.63 3.95
CA LYS A 41 11.61 2.83 4.33
C LYS A 41 12.43 2.51 5.56
N ALA A 42 13.71 2.90 5.57
CA ALA A 42 14.57 2.73 6.73
C ALA A 42 13.94 3.40 7.97
N GLY A 43 14.07 2.75 9.13
CA GLY A 43 13.48 3.24 10.39
C GLY A 43 11.98 3.03 10.53
N LEU A 44 11.26 2.57 9.50
CA LEU A 44 9.83 2.27 9.58
C LEU A 44 9.53 0.78 9.42
N LYS A 45 8.42 0.35 10.02
CA LYS A 45 7.85 -0.97 9.79
C LYS A 45 7.49 -1.15 8.31
N PRO A 46 7.81 -2.29 7.67
CA PRO A 46 7.38 -2.58 6.30
C PRO A 46 5.86 -2.46 6.16
N MET A 47 5.39 -2.02 5.00
CA MET A 47 3.95 -1.92 4.71
C MET A 47 3.59 -2.79 3.51
N LEU A 48 2.50 -3.54 3.65
CA LEU A 48 1.85 -4.27 2.57
C LEU A 48 0.59 -3.50 2.20
N ILE A 49 0.46 -3.07 0.95
CA ILE A 49 -0.65 -2.22 0.50
C ILE A 49 -1.49 -2.94 -0.54
N GLU A 50 -2.79 -3.01 -0.30
CA GLU A 50 -3.78 -3.45 -1.27
C GLU A 50 -4.58 -2.25 -1.78
N CYS A 51 -4.62 -2.05 -3.09
CA CYS A 51 -5.29 -0.94 -3.76
C CYS A 51 -6.63 -1.42 -4.35
N LYS A 52 -7.75 -0.95 -3.80
CA LYS A 52 -9.08 -1.30 -4.30
C LYS A 52 -9.81 -0.09 -4.86
N THR A 53 -10.58 -0.31 -5.92
CA THR A 53 -11.53 0.70 -6.42
C THR A 53 -12.85 0.72 -5.65
N THR A 54 -13.15 -0.34 -4.89
CA THR A 54 -14.40 -0.57 -4.15
C THR A 54 -14.09 -1.18 -2.77
N SER A 55 -14.98 -1.00 -1.80
CA SER A 55 -14.80 -1.44 -0.40
C SER A 55 -15.00 -2.93 -0.15
N ASN A 56 -15.53 -3.71 -1.10
CA ASN A 56 -15.75 -5.15 -0.89
C ASN A 56 -14.44 -5.94 -1.01
N ILE A 57 -14.02 -6.51 0.12
CA ILE A 57 -12.91 -7.46 0.20
C ILE A 57 -13.50 -8.82 0.60
N PRO A 58 -13.32 -9.89 -0.19
CA PRO A 58 -13.64 -11.24 0.26
C PRO A 58 -12.91 -11.54 1.57
N LYS A 59 -13.65 -12.01 2.59
CA LYS A 59 -13.11 -12.22 3.95
C LYS A 59 -11.85 -13.08 3.93
N ASP A 60 -11.86 -14.15 3.13
CA ASP A 60 -10.73 -15.09 2.99
C ASP A 60 -9.46 -14.41 2.46
N GLN A 61 -9.59 -13.51 1.48
CA GLN A 61 -8.45 -12.75 0.97
C GLN A 61 -7.85 -11.88 2.07
N ARG A 62 -8.71 -11.19 2.83
CA ARG A 62 -8.27 -10.30 3.91
C ARG A 62 -7.55 -11.06 5.02
N ASP A 63 -8.01 -12.25 5.35
CA ASP A 63 -7.41 -13.07 6.40
C ASP A 63 -6.03 -13.60 5.96
N ILE A 64 -5.88 -13.97 4.68
CA ILE A 64 -4.58 -14.34 4.09
C ILE A 64 -3.60 -13.15 4.14
N GLU A 65 -4.04 -11.96 3.72
CA GLU A 65 -3.22 -10.75 3.72
C GLU A 65 -2.80 -10.33 5.13
N LYS A 66 -3.69 -10.45 6.11
CA LYS A 66 -3.38 -10.19 7.53
C LYS A 66 -2.36 -11.19 8.06
N ALA A 67 -2.57 -12.49 7.85
CA ALA A 67 -1.64 -13.52 8.28
C ALA A 67 -0.26 -13.35 7.62
N LEU A 68 -0.23 -12.88 6.37
CA LEU A 68 1.02 -12.51 5.71
C LEU A 68 1.69 -11.31 6.38
N ALA A 69 0.95 -10.23 6.65
CA ALA A 69 1.49 -9.04 7.31
C ALA A 69 2.04 -9.36 8.70
N GLU A 70 1.33 -10.17 9.48
CA GLU A 70 1.77 -10.63 10.80
C GLU A 70 3.09 -11.41 10.70
N ARG A 71 3.18 -12.42 9.83
CA ARG A 71 4.41 -13.21 9.63
C ARG A 71 5.58 -12.37 9.13
N ALA A 72 5.30 -11.35 8.31
CA ALA A 72 6.32 -10.48 7.74
C ALA A 72 6.73 -9.34 8.69
N GLY A 73 6.09 -9.20 9.87
CA GLY A 73 6.30 -8.04 10.73
C GLY A 73 5.92 -6.72 10.02
N ALA A 74 4.91 -6.75 9.16
CA ALA A 74 4.47 -5.62 8.34
C ALA A 74 3.13 -5.02 8.82
N GLU A 75 2.82 -3.81 8.37
CA GLU A 75 1.49 -3.19 8.50
C GLU A 75 0.71 -3.42 7.20
N LEU A 76 -0.47 -4.06 7.29
CA LEU A 76 -1.39 -4.16 6.15
C LEU A 76 -2.21 -2.87 6.03
N ILE A 77 -2.19 -2.24 4.87
CA ILE A 77 -2.94 -1.01 4.58
C ILE A 77 -3.82 -1.22 3.35
N ILE A 78 -5.12 -0.93 3.50
CA ILE A 78 -6.06 -0.93 2.37
C ILE A 78 -6.26 0.50 1.89
N VAL A 79 -5.96 0.75 0.62
CA VAL A 79 -6.12 2.06 -0.01
C VAL A 79 -7.24 1.99 -1.03
N THR A 80 -8.22 2.86 -0.88
CA THR A 80 -9.32 3.06 -1.82
C THR A 80 -9.33 4.48 -2.35
N LYS A 81 -10.07 4.73 -3.42
CA LYS A 81 -10.23 6.10 -3.93
C LYS A 81 -10.82 7.05 -2.89
N SER A 82 -11.70 6.56 -2.00
CA SER A 82 -12.36 7.40 -1.00
C SER A 82 -11.45 7.75 0.18
N ASN A 83 -10.50 6.89 0.55
CA ASN A 83 -9.57 7.16 1.67
C ASN A 83 -8.21 7.69 1.21
N PHE A 84 -8.01 7.92 -0.09
CA PHE A 84 -6.68 8.24 -0.61
C PHE A 84 -6.10 9.55 -0.05
N ASP A 85 -6.94 10.56 0.20
CA ASP A 85 -6.47 11.82 0.79
C ASP A 85 -6.04 11.67 2.26
N GLU A 86 -6.76 10.86 3.04
CA GLU A 86 -6.37 10.51 4.40
C GLU A 86 -5.09 9.67 4.42
N PHE A 87 -4.98 8.70 3.51
CA PHE A 87 -3.79 7.90 3.31
C PHE A 87 -2.56 8.77 3.03
N LYS A 88 -2.67 9.76 2.13
CA LYS A 88 -1.56 10.69 1.86
C LYS A 88 -1.08 11.43 3.11
N LYS A 89 -2.02 11.93 3.92
CA LYS A 89 -1.70 12.60 5.19
C LYS A 89 -0.97 11.67 6.15
N LYS A 90 -1.46 10.44 6.32
CA LYS A 90 -0.81 9.41 7.16
C LYS A 90 0.62 9.09 6.69
N MET A 91 0.83 9.01 5.37
CA MET A 91 2.17 8.72 4.82
C MET A 91 3.15 9.89 4.97
N LEU A 92 2.67 11.13 4.91
CA LEU A 92 3.52 12.31 5.20
C LEU A 92 4.00 12.30 6.65
N VAL A 93 3.14 11.94 7.61
CA VAL A 93 3.51 11.79 9.02
C VAL A 93 4.55 10.68 9.19
N LYS A 94 4.29 9.48 8.64
CA LYS A 94 5.26 8.37 8.66
C LYS A 94 6.60 8.76 8.05
N TYR A 95 6.58 9.50 6.94
CA TYR A 95 7.81 9.98 6.32
C TYR A 95 8.59 10.89 7.28
N ALA A 96 7.93 11.85 7.92
CA ALA A 96 8.57 12.72 8.92
C ALA A 96 9.16 11.91 10.09
N GLU A 97 8.43 10.91 10.60
CA GLU A 97 8.92 9.98 11.63
C GLU A 97 10.21 9.27 11.19
N SER A 98 10.28 8.83 9.93
CA SER A 98 11.47 8.14 9.39
C SER A 98 12.73 9.01 9.37
N LEU A 99 12.58 10.33 9.23
CA LEU A 99 13.73 11.25 9.27
C LEU A 99 14.28 11.38 10.69
N SER A 100 13.40 11.43 11.69
CA SER A 100 13.78 11.55 13.11
C SER A 100 14.42 10.27 13.67
N SER A 101 14.10 9.09 13.13
CA SER A 101 14.68 7.81 13.58
C SER A 101 16.07 7.49 12.99
N THR A 102 16.55 8.32 12.07
CA THR A 102 17.86 8.13 11.41
C THR A 102 18.91 9.15 11.89
N SER A 103 18.58 9.91 12.95
CA SER A 103 19.46 10.88 13.62
C SER A 103 20.04 10.29 14.91
#